data_AF-A0A318AGV2-F1
#
_entry.id   AF-A0A318AGV2-F1
#
_cell.length_a   1.000
_cell.length_b   1.000
_cell.length_c   1.000
_cell.angle_alpha   90.00
_cell.angle_beta   90.00
_cell.angle_gamma   90.00
#
_symmetry.space_group_name_H-M   'P 1'
#
loop_
_entity.id
_entity.type
_entity.pdbx_description
1 polymer ?
#
loop_
_entity_poly.entity_id
_entity_poly.type
_entity_poly.pdbx_seq_one_letter_code
_entity_poly.pdbx_strand_id
1 'polypeptide(L)' 'MFGLMIIGLIWIIVYYLSGATLPIQSIGAWNIVVGFGIAIIGFLMTTRWR' A
#
# COMPACT_ATOMS: atom_id res chain seq x y z
N MET A 1 -0.22 -9.57 10.73
CA MET A 1 -1.24 -9.76 9.68
C MET A 1 -1.82 -8.42 9.25
N PHE A 2 -2.56 -7.72 10.11
CA PHE A 2 -3.11 -6.38 9.81
C PHE A 2 -2.08 -5.28 9.54
N GLY A 3 -0.86 -5.39 10.08
CA GLY A 3 0.18 -4.37 9.90
C GLY A 3 0.50 -4.06 8.44
N LEU A 4 0.61 -5.06 7.57
CA LEU A 4 0.85 -4.85 6.14
C LEU A 4 -0.36 -4.20 5.45
N MET A 5 -1.58 -4.55 5.87
CA MET A 5 -2.79 -3.94 5.32
C MET A 5 -2.85 -2.44 5.66
N ILE A 6 -2.50 -2.07 6.89
CA ILE A 6 -2.40 -0.68 7.34
C ILE A 6 -1.29 0.05 6.58
N ILE A 7 -0.13 -0.57 6.37
CA ILE A 7 0.98 0.01 5.60
C ILE A 7 0.56 0.28 4.15
N GLY A 8 -0.11 -0.67 3.50
CA GLY A 8 -0.62 -0.49 2.14
C GLY A 8 -1.63 0.65 2.04
N LEU A 9 -2.52 0.78 3.03
CA LEU A 9 -3.49 1.88 3.09
C LEU A 9 -2.80 3.24 3.30
N ILE A 10 -1.86 3.32 4.26
CA ILE A 10 -1.08 4.54 4.53
C ILE A 10 -0.29 4.96 3.28
N TRP A 11 0.28 4.01 2.54
CA TRP A 11 1.03 4.30 1.31
C TRP A 11 0.16 5.02 0.27
N ILE A 12 -1.04 4.50 0.02
CA ILE A 12 -1.99 5.10 -0.93
C ILE A 12 -2.48 6.47 -0.42
N ILE A 13 -2.78 6.58 0.88
CA ILE A 13 -3.20 7.84 1.50
C ILE A 13 -2.11 8.91 1.33
N VAL A 14 -0.85 8.59 1.64
CA VAL A 14 0.29 9.50 1.48
C VAL A 14 0.47 9.93 0.02
N TYR A 15 0.27 9.02 -0.92
CA TYR A 15 0.35 9.34 -2.35
C TYR A 15 -0.70 10.36 -2.80
N TYR A 16 -1.94 10.20 -2.35
CA TYR A 16 -3.00 11.17 -2.66
C TYR A 16 -2.83 12.48 -1.88
N LEU A 17 -2.47 12.42 -0.60
CA LEU A 17 -2.33 13.60 0.26
C LEU A 17 -1.16 14.49 -0.16
N SER A 18 -0.11 13.90 -0.71
CA SER A 18 1.07 14.62 -1.21
C SER A 18 0.93 15.16 -2.63
N GLY A 19 -0.23 14.98 -3.28
CA GLY A 19 -0.42 15.40 -4.66
C GLY A 19 0.46 14.62 -5.64
N ALA A 20 0.56 13.30 -5.47
CA ALA A 20 1.33 12.39 -6.32
C ALA A 20 2.86 12.57 -6.28
N THR A 21 3.41 13.14 -5.20
CA THR A 21 4.86 13.36 -5.06
C THR A 21 5.54 12.37 -4.10
N LEU A 22 4.88 11.99 -3.01
CA LEU A 22 5.36 11.00 -2.04
C LEU A 22 4.58 9.69 -2.22
N PRO A 23 5.08 8.53 -1.77
CA PRO A 23 6.38 8.30 -1.15
C PRO A 23 7.55 8.26 -2.13
N ILE A 24 7.33 7.95 -3.40
CA ILE A 24 8.39 7.93 -4.42
C ILE A 24 7.92 8.66 -5.68
N GLN A 25 8.39 9.88 -5.90
CA GLN A 25 7.96 10.70 -7.03
C GLN A 25 8.32 10.09 -8.40
N SER A 26 9.47 9.44 -8.51
CA SER A 26 10.02 8.94 -9.79
C SER A 26 9.18 7.86 -10.46
N ILE A 27 8.41 7.09 -9.67
CA ILE A 27 7.55 6.02 -10.17
C ILE A 27 6.11 6.49 -10.43
N GLY A 28 5.75 7.73 -10.07
CA GLY A 28 4.44 8.32 -10.38
C GLY A 28 3.27 7.44 -9.94
N ALA A 29 2.35 7.13 -10.87
CA ALA A 29 1.15 6.35 -10.59
C ALA A 29 1.41 4.90 -10.11
N TRP A 30 2.63 4.37 -10.32
CA TRP A 30 3.00 3.04 -9.82
C TRP A 30 3.01 2.93 -8.29
N ASN A 31 3.08 4.06 -7.56
CA ASN A 31 2.90 4.06 -6.11
C ASN A 31 1.58 3.43 -5.67
N ILE A 32 0.51 3.60 -6.45
CA ILE A 32 -0.81 3.02 -6.16
C ILE A 32 -0.73 1.49 -6.25
N VAL A 33 -0.07 0.98 -7.29
CA VAL A 33 0.10 -0.47 -7.51
C VAL A 33 0.92 -1.09 -6.38
N VAL A 34 1.98 -0.41 -5.93
CA VAL A 34 2.79 -0.84 -4.78
C VAL A 34 1.96 -0.88 -3.50
N GLY A 35 1.24 0.20 -3.17
CA GLY A 35 0.39 0.25 -1.98
C GLY A 35 -0.71 -0.82 -2.01
N PHE A 36 -1.30 -1.07 -3.17
CA PHE A 36 -2.31 -2.11 -3.36
C PHE A 36 -1.73 -3.53 -3.23
N GLY A 37 -0.55 -3.78 -3.79
CA GLY A 37 0.16 -5.05 -3.64
C GLY A 37 0.51 -5.36 -2.18
N ILE A 38 0.95 -4.35 -1.42
CA ILE A 38 1.21 -4.49 0.02
C ILE A 38 -0.07 -4.87 0.78
N ALA A 39 -1.20 -4.24 0.44
CA ALA A 39 -2.50 -4.56 1.04
C ALA A 39 -2.95 -6.00 0.72
N ILE A 40 -2.75 -6.46 -0.52
CA ILE A 40 -3.06 -7.84 -0.94
C ILE A 40 -2.21 -8.86 -0.17
N ILE A 41 -0.92 -8.61 0.01
CA ILE A 41 -0.06 -9.51 0.80
C ILE A 41 -0.53 -9.56 2.26
N GLY A 42 -0.90 -8.41 2.84
CA GLY A 42 -1.51 -8.35 4.16
C GLY A 42 -2.79 -9.18 4.25
N PHE A 43 -3.63 -9.12 3.23
CA PHE A 43 -4.87 -9.90 3.12
C PHE A 43 -4.60 -11.41 2.98
N LEU A 44 -3.67 -11.83 2.12
CA LEU A 44 -3.29 -13.25 1.98
C LEU A 44 -2.69 -13.83 3.27
N MET A 45 -2.00 -13.03 4.07
CA MET A 45 -1.55 -13.47 5.39
C MET A 45 -2.72 -13.67 6.37
N THR A 46 -3.82 -12.92 6.20
CA THR A 46 -5.07 -13.13 6.96
C THR A 46 -5.92 -14.29 6.42
N THR A 47 -5.55 -14.99 5.36
CA THR A 47 -6.28 -16.20 4.93
C THR A 47 -5.65 -17.50 5.45
N ARG A 48 -4.50 -17.42 6.13
CA ARG A 48 -3.81 -18.58 6.75
C ARG A 48 -4.30 -18.91 8.17
N TRP A 49 -5.62 -18.96 8.37
CA TRP A 49 -6.19 -19.51 9.60
C TRP A 49 -6.36 -21.01 9.38
N ARG A 50 -5.64 -21.80 10.17
CA ARG A 50 -5.78 -23.25 10.21
C ARG A 50 -7.07 -23.62 10.93
#